data_AF-K9SPM3-F1
#
_entry.id   AF-K9SPM3-F1
#
_cell.length_a   1.000
_cell.length_b   1.000
_cell.length_c   1.000
_cell.angle_alpha   90.00
_cell.angle_beta   90.00
_cell.angle_gamma   90.00
#
_symmetry.space_group_name_H-M   'P 1'
#
loop_
_entity.id
_entity.type
_entity.pdbx_description
1 polymer ?
#
loop_
_entity_poly.entity_id
_entity_poly.type
_entity_poly.pdbx_seq_one_letter_code
_entity_poly.pdbx_strand_id
1 'polypeptide(L)'
;MKAIDRLKNRKPQEVPEQSDIVLDAVFDSNSQTTKVSNLPSQPPVRGLIETTKTSIRLEKELYHEIEMFCTDKNITKETLFEALFIQARNNRQLEAAVDDATQRRADRKAAGKTRTQMTHAANLNNQNADSRV
;
A
#
# COMPACT_ATOMS: atom_id res chain seq x y z
N MET A 1 -5.64 -10.67 -34.95
CA MET A 1 -6.11 -9.40 -34.34
C MET A 1 -6.09 -9.57 -32.83
N LYS A 2 -5.25 -8.82 -32.10
CA LYS A 2 -5.01 -9.00 -30.66
C LYS A 2 -6.01 -8.16 -29.84
N ALA A 3 -6.49 -8.69 -28.72
CA ALA A 3 -7.52 -8.11 -27.83
C ALA A 3 -7.18 -6.71 -27.25
N ILE A 4 -5.94 -6.26 -27.41
CA ILE A 4 -5.37 -5.03 -26.88
C ILE A 4 -5.78 -3.77 -27.65
N ASP A 5 -6.27 -3.89 -28.89
CA ASP A 5 -6.71 -2.72 -29.67
C ASP A 5 -8.08 -2.17 -29.24
N ARG A 6 -8.85 -2.91 -28.44
CA ARG A 6 -10.19 -2.47 -27.98
C ARG A 6 -10.17 -1.51 -26.80
N LEU A 7 -9.03 -1.35 -26.12
CA LEU A 7 -8.92 -0.50 -24.92
C LEU A 7 -8.56 0.96 -25.22
N LYS A 8 -8.11 1.28 -26.44
CA LYS A 8 -7.66 2.64 -26.80
C LYS A 8 -8.78 3.62 -27.20
N ASN A 9 -10.03 3.13 -27.37
CA ASN A 9 -11.15 3.94 -27.86
C ASN A 9 -12.27 4.18 -26.84
N ARG A 10 -12.03 3.94 -25.54
CA ARG A 10 -13.06 4.18 -24.52
C ARG A 10 -13.08 5.66 -24.16
N LYS A 11 -14.05 6.42 -24.69
CA LYS A 11 -14.30 7.81 -24.25
C LYS A 11 -14.64 7.82 -22.75
N PRO A 12 -14.10 8.77 -21.96
CA PRO A 12 -14.48 8.95 -20.56
C PRO A 12 -15.99 9.22 -20.47
N GLN A 13 -16.66 8.55 -19.55
CA GLN A 13 -18.06 8.80 -19.23
C GLN A 13 -18.12 10.04 -18.34
N GLU A 14 -18.70 11.14 -18.83
CA GLU A 14 -19.00 12.31 -18.00
C GLU A 14 -20.07 11.94 -16.99
N VAL A 15 -19.73 12.08 -15.71
CA VAL A 15 -20.65 11.93 -14.60
C VAL A 15 -21.23 13.33 -14.32
N PRO A 16 -22.56 13.53 -14.33
CA PRO A 16 -23.14 14.83 -14.01
C PRO A 16 -22.78 15.26 -12.59
N GLU A 17 -22.41 16.53 -12.42
CA GLU A 17 -22.19 17.15 -11.12
C GLU A 17 -23.49 17.08 -10.30
N GLN A 18 -23.44 16.41 -9.15
CA GLN A 18 -24.52 16.47 -8.17
C GLN A 18 -24.39 17.79 -7.42
N SER A 19 -25.20 18.76 -7.80
CA SER A 19 -25.35 20.04 -7.10
C SER A 19 -25.77 19.84 -5.66
N ASP A 20 -25.13 20.59 -4.75
CA ASP A 20 -25.47 20.66 -3.33
C ASP A 20 -26.97 20.90 -3.12
N ILE A 21 -27.63 19.95 -2.45
CA ILE A 21 -29.00 20.12 -2.00
C ILE A 21 -28.97 21.04 -0.78
N VAL A 22 -29.18 22.33 -1.00
CA VAL A 22 -29.64 23.26 0.04
C VAL A 22 -31.13 22.95 0.25
N LEU A 23 -31.45 22.17 1.28
CA LEU A 23 -32.84 21.98 1.70
C LEU A 23 -33.18 23.04 2.75
N ASP A 24 -33.60 24.20 2.26
CA ASP A 24 -34.36 25.18 3.02
C ASP A 24 -35.77 24.58 3.20
N ALA A 25 -36.05 24.04 4.39
CA ALA A 25 -37.34 23.44 4.72
C ALA A 25 -37.88 24.04 6.02
N VAL A 26 -38.77 25.01 5.80
CA VAL A 26 -39.86 25.53 6.65
C VAL A 26 -40.17 24.64 7.87
N PHE A 27 -39.99 25.22 9.05
CA PHE A 27 -40.36 24.63 10.32
C PHE A 27 -41.87 24.78 10.53
N ASP A 28 -42.66 23.76 10.18
CA ASP A 28 -44.07 23.70 10.55
C ASP A 28 -44.29 22.66 11.66
N SER A 29 -44.83 23.15 12.77
CA SER A 29 -45.03 22.43 14.02
C SER A 29 -46.42 21.80 14.01
N ASN A 30 -46.52 20.52 13.66
CA ASN A 30 -47.47 19.55 14.26
C ASN A 30 -47.58 18.29 13.38
N SER A 31 -47.07 17.16 13.87
CA SER A 31 -47.86 15.92 14.00
C SER A 31 -46.98 14.69 14.26
N GLN A 32 -47.33 14.02 15.36
CA GLN A 32 -47.35 12.56 15.51
C GLN A 32 -46.01 11.81 15.46
N THR A 33 -45.54 11.57 16.70
CA THR A 33 -44.85 10.37 17.19
C THR A 33 -45.03 9.12 16.31
N THR A 34 -44.07 8.89 15.42
CA THR A 34 -43.77 7.55 14.89
C THR A 34 -42.47 7.05 15.50
N LYS A 35 -42.51 5.79 15.92
CA LYS A 35 -41.55 5.11 16.80
C LYS A 35 -40.16 5.03 16.16
N VAL A 36 -39.21 5.79 16.69
CA VAL A 36 -37.78 5.55 16.47
C VAL A 36 -37.33 4.51 17.49
N SER A 37 -37.61 3.23 17.24
CA SER A 37 -37.07 2.16 18.06
C SER A 37 -36.55 1.04 17.17
N ASN A 38 -35.23 1.07 16.99
CA ASN A 38 -34.31 -0.02 16.65
C ASN A 38 -33.33 0.37 15.55
N LEU A 39 -32.50 1.38 15.81
CA LEU A 39 -31.15 1.34 15.26
C LEU A 39 -30.36 0.35 16.11
N PRO A 40 -29.71 -0.68 15.53
CA PRO A 40 -28.75 -1.49 16.27
C PRO A 40 -27.70 -0.53 16.86
N SER A 41 -27.42 -0.68 18.15
CA SER A 41 -26.41 0.12 18.84
C SER A 41 -25.12 0.09 18.02
N GLN A 42 -24.80 1.19 17.35
CA GLN A 42 -23.55 1.28 16.63
C GLN A 42 -22.44 1.01 17.65
N PRO A 43 -21.46 0.15 17.31
CA PRO A 43 -20.29 -0.01 18.18
C PRO A 43 -19.70 1.38 18.42
N PRO A 44 -19.16 1.66 19.62
CA PRO A 44 -18.55 2.95 19.91
C PRO A 44 -17.61 3.29 18.78
N VAL A 45 -17.80 4.45 18.15
CA VAL A 45 -16.95 4.96 17.08
C VAL A 45 -15.55 5.02 17.65
N ARG A 46 -14.77 3.95 17.45
CA ARG A 46 -13.35 3.96 17.75
C ARG A 46 -12.80 5.12 16.96
N GLY A 47 -12.13 6.04 17.66
CA GLY A 47 -11.64 7.29 17.07
C GLY A 47 -11.02 7.03 15.71
N LEU A 48 -11.30 7.92 14.76
CA LEU A 48 -10.85 7.77 13.38
C LEU A 48 -9.33 7.52 13.37
N ILE A 49 -8.92 6.37 12.83
CA ILE A 49 -7.50 6.03 12.73
C ILE A 49 -6.92 6.88 11.61
N GLU A 50 -6.05 7.81 11.97
CA GLU A 50 -5.26 8.56 11.01
C GLU A 50 -4.16 7.67 10.44
N THR A 51 -4.00 7.66 9.12
CA THR A 51 -3.01 6.81 8.43
C THR A 51 -2.14 7.64 7.50
N THR A 52 -0.86 7.28 7.41
CA THR A 52 0.09 7.89 6.48
C THR A 52 0.49 6.90 5.40
N LYS A 53 0.30 7.26 4.13
CA LYS A 53 0.68 6.42 3.00
C LYS A 53 2.18 6.46 2.78
N THR A 54 2.84 5.29 2.82
CA THR A 54 4.28 5.15 2.57
C THR A 54 4.54 4.08 1.52
N SER A 55 5.56 4.28 0.67
CA SER A 55 6.02 3.24 -0.26
C SER A 55 7.20 2.48 0.35
N ILE A 56 7.10 1.15 0.40
CA ILE A 56 8.15 0.27 0.91
C ILE A 56 8.55 -0.70 -0.20
N ARG A 57 9.87 -0.86 -0.40
CA ARG A 57 10.43 -1.87 -1.32
C ARG A 57 11.00 -3.03 -0.51
N LEU A 58 10.41 -4.20 -0.70
CA LEU A 58 10.84 -5.44 -0.08
C LEU A 58 11.58 -6.31 -1.10
N GLU A 59 12.40 -7.21 -0.58
CA GLU A 59 12.98 -8.29 -1.39
C GLU A 59 11.89 -9.21 -1.90
N LYS A 60 12.02 -9.70 -3.13
CA LYS A 60 10.93 -10.41 -3.83
C LYS A 60 10.46 -11.65 -3.08
N GLU A 61 11.39 -12.44 -2.58
CA GLU A 61 11.10 -13.69 -1.87
C GLU A 61 10.40 -13.40 -0.54
N LEU A 62 10.99 -12.51 0.27
CA LEU A 62 10.36 -12.06 1.53
C LEU A 62 9.00 -11.40 1.32
N TYR A 63 8.81 -10.62 0.25
CA TYR A 63 7.52 -10.04 -0.07
C TYR A 63 6.45 -11.12 -0.26
N HIS A 64 6.79 -12.18 -1.00
CA HIS A 64 5.87 -13.27 -1.27
C HIS A 64 5.54 -14.05 0.01
N GLU A 65 6.54 -14.34 0.84
CA GLU A 65 6.33 -15.01 2.13
C GLU A 65 5.44 -14.17 3.07
N ILE A 66 5.72 -12.88 3.22
CA ILE A 66 4.92 -11.96 4.02
C ILE A 66 3.49 -11.87 3.47
N GLU A 67 3.34 -11.83 2.15
CA GLU A 67 2.04 -11.82 1.50
C GLU A 67 1.22 -13.06 1.80
N MET A 68 1.79 -14.25 1.61
CA MET A 68 1.12 -15.50 1.93
C MET A 68 0.72 -15.56 3.40
N PHE A 69 1.61 -15.15 4.30
CA PHE A 69 1.32 -15.11 5.73
C PHE A 69 0.16 -14.18 6.06
N CYS A 70 0.16 -12.96 5.51
CA CYS A 70 -0.92 -12.00 5.69
C CYS A 70 -2.26 -12.52 5.15
N THR A 71 -2.25 -13.18 3.97
CA THR A 71 -3.44 -13.78 3.38
C THR A 71 -4.00 -14.90 4.25
N ASP A 72 -3.15 -15.81 4.74
CA ASP A 72 -3.56 -16.90 5.64
C ASP A 72 -4.18 -16.38 6.94
N LYS A 73 -3.60 -15.31 7.50
CA LYS A 73 -4.04 -14.72 8.77
C LYS A 73 -5.15 -13.67 8.64
N ASN A 74 -5.58 -13.36 7.41
CA ASN A 74 -6.56 -12.31 7.13
C ASN A 74 -6.19 -10.96 7.78
N ILE A 75 -4.93 -10.57 7.62
CA ILE A 75 -4.39 -9.28 8.07
C ILE A 75 -3.70 -8.56 6.90
N THR A 76 -3.41 -7.28 7.08
CA THR A 76 -2.65 -6.51 6.09
C THR A 76 -1.16 -6.46 6.46
N LYS A 77 -0.30 -6.07 5.51
CA LYS A 77 1.14 -5.94 5.79
C LYS A 77 1.40 -4.78 6.76
N GLU A 78 0.63 -3.70 6.62
CA GLU A 78 0.68 -2.52 7.49
C GLU A 78 0.35 -2.89 8.93
N THR A 79 -0.78 -3.56 9.15
CA THR A 79 -1.22 -3.99 10.49
C THR A 79 -0.25 -5.00 11.10
N LEU A 80 0.35 -5.89 10.29
CA LEU A 80 1.43 -6.78 10.73
C LEU A 80 2.66 -5.98 11.20
N PHE A 81 3.13 -5.01 10.41
CA PHE A 81 4.30 -4.21 10.78
C PHE A 81 4.05 -3.37 12.04
N GLU A 82 2.86 -2.78 12.18
CA GLU A 82 2.46 -2.05 13.39
C GLU A 82 2.46 -2.97 14.62
N ALA A 83 1.84 -4.16 14.51
CA ALA A 83 1.77 -5.12 15.59
C ALA A 83 3.17 -5.62 16.00
N LEU A 84 4.02 -5.97 15.03
CA LEU A 84 5.39 -6.39 15.28
C LEU A 84 6.21 -5.30 15.96
N PHE A 85 6.08 -4.05 15.52
CA PHE A 85 6.79 -2.93 16.16
C PHE A 85 6.32 -2.72 17.60
N ILE A 86 5.01 -2.72 17.85
CA ILE A 86 4.44 -2.57 19.20
C ILE A 86 4.89 -3.71 20.13
N GLN A 87 4.98 -4.93 19.61
CA GLN A 87 5.43 -6.09 20.36
C GLN A 87 6.95 -6.04 20.65
N ALA A 88 7.74 -5.62 19.67
CA ALA A 88 9.19 -5.62 19.78
C ALA A 88 9.72 -4.43 20.60
N ARG A 89 9.09 -3.25 20.57
CA ARG A 89 9.63 -2.01 21.16
C ARG A 89 9.99 -2.07 22.65
N ASN A 90 9.41 -3.00 23.40
CA ASN A 90 9.69 -3.18 24.83
C ASN A 90 10.53 -4.43 25.14
N ASN A 91 11.09 -5.08 24.11
CA ASN A 91 11.81 -6.34 24.23
C ASN A 91 13.20 -6.23 23.58
N ARG A 92 14.19 -6.92 24.16
CA ARG A 92 15.55 -7.06 23.62
C ARG A 92 15.57 -7.64 22.20
N GLN A 93 14.52 -8.35 21.80
CA GLN A 93 14.33 -8.81 20.42
C GLN A 93 14.35 -7.69 19.38
N LEU A 94 14.01 -6.44 19.75
CA LEU A 94 14.12 -5.31 18.84
C LEU A 94 15.57 -4.99 18.47
N GLU A 95 16.51 -5.08 19.41
CA GLU A 95 17.93 -4.79 19.14
C GLU A 95 18.49 -5.78 18.11
N ALA A 96 18.20 -7.08 18.29
CA ALA A 96 18.59 -8.10 17.31
C ALA A 96 17.97 -7.85 15.93
N ALA A 97 16.69 -7.46 15.88
CA ALA A 97 16.03 -7.11 14.61
C ALA A 97 16.64 -5.87 13.94
N VAL A 98 17.15 -4.90 14.73
CA VAL A 98 17.84 -3.71 14.22
C VAL A 98 19.21 -4.07 13.65
N ASP A 99 19.95 -4.97 14.29
CA ASP A 99 21.23 -5.47 13.78
C ASP A 99 21.02 -6.21 12.44
N ASP A 100 20.04 -7.10 12.37
CA ASP A 100 19.66 -7.79 11.13
C ASP A 100 19.23 -6.81 10.03
N ALA A 101 18.44 -5.80 10.37
CA ALA A 101 18.02 -4.77 9.42
C ALA A 101 19.21 -3.95 8.89
N THR A 102 20.20 -3.68 9.76
CA THR A 102 21.43 -2.97 9.40
C THR A 102 22.28 -3.79 8.44
N GLN A 103 22.45 -5.08 8.71
CA GLN A 103 23.17 -5.99 7.83
C GLN A 103 22.47 -6.11 6.47
N ARG A 104 21.16 -6.36 6.44
CA ARG A 104 20.38 -6.43 5.20
C ARG A 104 20.47 -5.14 4.38
N ARG A 105 20.55 -3.98 5.03
CA ARG A 105 20.78 -2.70 4.34
C ARG A 105 22.16 -2.64 3.68
N ALA A 106 23.20 -3.13 4.35
CA ALA A 106 24.54 -3.23 3.78
C ALA A 106 24.56 -4.18 2.56
N ASP A 107 23.91 -5.33 2.67
CA ASP A 107 23.82 -6.33 1.58
C ASP A 107 23.12 -5.74 0.36
N ARG A 108 22.01 -5.01 0.55
CA ARG A 108 21.31 -4.30 -0.54
C ARG A 108 22.19 -3.26 -1.22
N LYS A 109 23.01 -2.53 -0.45
CA LYS A 109 23.96 -1.56 -1.01
C LYS A 109 25.03 -2.25 -1.84
N ALA A 110 25.56 -3.37 -1.36
CA ALA A 110 26.54 -4.18 -2.09
C ALA A 110 25.95 -4.74 -3.39
N ALA A 111 24.77 -5.35 -3.34
CA ALA A 111 24.07 -5.87 -4.51
C ALA A 111 23.78 -4.79 -5.56
N GLY A 112 23.40 -3.58 -5.12
CA GLY A 112 23.24 -2.42 -6.00
C GLY A 112 24.52 -2.05 -6.72
N LYS A 113 25.66 -1.99 -6.00
CA LYS A 113 26.97 -1.71 -6.58
C LYS A 113 27.39 -2.79 -7.60
N THR A 114 27.21 -4.06 -7.26
CA THR A 114 27.50 -5.19 -8.15
C THR A 114 26.69 -5.09 -9.43
N ARG A 115 25.39 -4.76 -9.34
CA ARG A 115 24.54 -4.55 -10.52
C ARG A 115 25.08 -3.44 -11.42
N THR A 116 25.42 -2.29 -10.84
CA THR A 116 26.00 -1.17 -11.60
C THR A 116 27.29 -1.58 -12.31
N GLN A 117 28.19 -2.30 -11.62
CA GLN A 117 29.44 -2.79 -12.22
C GLN A 117 29.19 -3.77 -13.37
N MET A 118 28.26 -4.71 -13.21
CA MET A 118 27.87 -5.64 -14.28
C MET A 118 27.31 -4.90 -15.49
N THR A 119 26.46 -3.90 -15.28
CA THR A 119 25.95 -3.07 -16.37
C THR A 119 27.07 -2.31 -17.09
N HIS A 120 28.01 -1.71 -16.36
CA HIS A 120 29.15 -1.02 -16.98
C HIS A 120 30.05 -1.97 -17.78
N ALA A 121 30.34 -3.16 -17.25
CA ALA A 121 31.13 -4.16 -17.94
C ALA A 121 30.46 -4.64 -19.24
N ALA A 122 29.14 -4.88 -19.20
CA ALA A 122 28.37 -5.26 -20.39
C ALA A 122 28.42 -4.18 -21.48
N ASN A 123 28.29 -2.90 -21.09
CA ASN A 123 28.34 -1.78 -22.04
C ASN A 123 29.71 -1.63 -22.69
N LEU A 124 30.80 -1.77 -21.92
CA LEU A 124 32.17 -1.73 -22.45
C LEU A 124 32.43 -2.88 -23.44
N ASN A 125 31.92 -4.07 -23.14
CA ASN A 125 32.06 -5.22 -24.03
C ASN A 125 31.33 -5.00 -25.38
N ASN A 126 30.14 -4.40 -25.34
CA ASN A 126 29.38 -4.09 -26.56
C ASN A 126 30.08 -3.01 -27.41
N GLN A 127 30.64 -1.95 -26.81
CA GLN A 127 31.40 -0.93 -27.54
C GLN A 127 32.65 -1.50 -28.24
N ASN A 128 33.33 -2.44 -27.59
CA ASN A 128 34.48 -3.12 -28.17
C ASN A 128 34.10 -4.10 -29.30
N ALA A 129 32.89 -4.66 -29.26
CA ALA A 129 32.37 -5.51 -30.33
C ALA A 129 32.02 -4.67 -31.59
N ASP A 130 31.38 -3.52 -31.39
CA ASP A 130 31.00 -2.62 -32.48
C ASP A 130 32.21 -1.93 -33.15
N SER A 131 33.32 -1.74 -32.43
CA SER A 131 34.56 -1.15 -32.96
C SER A 131 35.44 -2.12 -33.78
N ARG A 132 35.06 -3.40 -33.86
CA ARG A 132 35.78 -4.45 -34.60
C ARG A 132 35.11 -4.84 -35.92
N VAL A 133 34.02 -4.17 -36.27
CA VAL A 133 33.30 -4.29 -37.56
C VAL A 133 33.64 -3.06 -38.40
#